data_AF-A0A8T2YIM9-F1
#
_entry.id   AF-A0A8T2YIM9-F1
#
_cell.length_a   1.000
_cell.length_b   1.000
_cell.length_c   1.000
_cell.angle_alpha   90.00
_cell.angle_beta   90.00
_cell.angle_gamma   90.00
#
_symmetry.space_group_name_H-M   'P 1'
#
loop_
_entity.id
_entity.type
_entity.pdbx_description
1 polymer ?
#
loop_
_entity_poly.entity_id
_entity_poly.type
_entity_poly.pdbx_seq_one_letter_code
_entity_poly.pdbx_strand_id
1 'polypeptide(L)'
;MGTCIAAIQCVITAILLVSTTVSSDDKSPIPADPSSLNKWFQDNVKPLADRKGTIDPALMAAEAKPRTIKVRKDGSGEFKTLKDAINSIPTGNKERVIVHIGPGEYIEKLKIERGKPFVTFLGSPSNMPTLSFDGTARKYGTVYSATLEAEADYFVAANIIIKNSAPRPKGQLKGEQAVALRISGDKSAFYNCRFIGFQDTLCDDKGRHLFKDCYIEGTVDYIFGSGKSLYLGTELHVIGDEKGNFITAHARNNEAENTGFSFVHCKVDGTGTKKAYLGRAWQQRPRVVFSYTTMSSVVNPEGWSNNFHPERDQTALFGEYKCKGEGANLAARAKASKQLTPGQVAVVFGALTFGWQAIEIAFKPFLDKALSTMDKSDLARDLDGDDDFANHQEKGSLSESDAFFSDENPVVA
;
A
#
# COMPACT_ATOMS: atom_id res chain seq x y z
N MET A 1 -73.30 23.76 8.06
CA MET A 1 -72.60 24.95 8.58
C MET A 1 -71.70 24.51 9.72
N GLY A 2 -70.41 24.84 9.68
CA GLY A 2 -69.50 24.70 10.83
C GLY A 2 -68.38 23.67 10.65
N THR A 3 -67.24 24.15 10.14
CA THR A 3 -65.90 23.52 10.12
C THR A 3 -65.12 23.79 11.42
N CYS A 4 -63.99 23.08 11.59
CA CYS A 4 -62.92 23.21 12.60
C CYS A 4 -63.19 22.44 13.92
N ILE A 5 -62.28 21.63 14.50
CA ILE A 5 -60.89 21.92 14.89
C ILE A 5 -60.06 20.59 15.02
N ALA A 6 -58.88 20.62 14.41
CA ALA A 6 -57.59 19.95 14.72
C ALA A 6 -57.54 18.43 15.04
N ALA A 7 -57.20 17.64 14.01
CA ALA A 7 -56.45 16.41 14.18
C ALA A 7 -54.95 16.74 14.33
N ILE A 8 -54.34 16.31 15.43
CA ILE A 8 -52.91 16.47 15.70
C ILE A 8 -52.12 15.60 14.72
N GLN A 9 -51.38 16.27 13.85
CA GLN A 9 -50.54 15.66 12.83
C GLN A 9 -49.18 15.35 13.45
N CYS A 10 -48.91 14.07 13.74
CA CYS A 10 -47.55 13.60 14.01
C CYS A 10 -46.73 13.73 12.72
N VAL A 11 -46.03 14.85 12.57
CA VAL A 11 -45.00 15.01 11.53
C VAL A 11 -43.77 14.22 12.00
N ILE A 12 -43.68 12.95 11.62
CA ILE A 12 -42.41 12.23 11.59
C ILE A 12 -41.65 12.80 10.39
N THR A 13 -40.76 13.77 10.64
CA THR A 13 -39.77 14.20 9.67
C THR A 13 -38.75 13.06 9.50
N ALA A 14 -39.07 12.11 8.64
CA ALA A 14 -38.05 11.25 8.06
C ALA A 14 -37.19 12.14 7.16
N ILE A 15 -36.11 12.69 7.71
CA ILE A 15 -35.00 13.20 6.91
C ILE A 15 -34.45 11.96 6.20
N LEU A 16 -34.95 11.72 4.99
CA LEU A 16 -34.26 10.93 3.99
C LEU A 16 -32.94 11.67 3.73
N LEU A 17 -31.92 11.32 4.52
CA LEU A 17 -30.54 11.40 4.09
C LEU A 17 -30.50 10.59 2.81
N VAL A 18 -30.67 11.28 1.67
CA VAL A 18 -30.22 10.78 0.39
C VAL A 18 -28.70 10.84 0.51
N SER A 19 -28.12 9.88 1.23
CA SER A 19 -26.77 9.44 0.94
C SER A 19 -26.79 9.11 -0.53
N THR A 20 -26.21 9.99 -1.33
CA THR A 20 -25.86 9.70 -2.72
C THR A 20 -24.91 8.53 -2.65
N THR A 21 -25.49 7.33 -2.66
CA THR A 21 -24.76 6.08 -2.82
C THR A 21 -24.09 6.20 -4.17
N VAL A 22 -22.81 6.55 -4.15
CA VAL A 22 -21.93 6.47 -5.30
C VAL A 22 -21.86 5.00 -5.66
N SER A 23 -22.68 4.58 -6.63
CA SER A 23 -22.59 3.26 -7.25
C SER A 23 -21.35 3.27 -8.16
N SER A 24 -20.20 2.86 -7.62
CA SER A 24 -19.25 2.08 -8.41
C SER A 24 -19.95 0.77 -8.72
N ASP A 25 -19.93 0.29 -9.96
CA ASP A 25 -20.64 -0.93 -10.30
C ASP A 25 -19.93 -2.14 -9.68
N ASP A 26 -20.40 -2.58 -8.52
CA ASP A 26 -20.16 -3.92 -7.99
C ASP A 26 -20.61 -5.05 -8.97
N LYS A 27 -21.13 -4.66 -10.16
CA LYS A 27 -21.56 -5.55 -11.25
C LYS A 27 -20.38 -6.13 -12.05
N SER A 28 -19.21 -5.49 -12.02
CA SER A 28 -18.05 -5.88 -12.85
C SER A 28 -16.87 -6.32 -11.96
N PRO A 29 -16.85 -7.59 -11.47
CA PRO A 29 -15.77 -8.07 -10.61
C PRO A 29 -14.40 -8.06 -11.32
N ILE A 30 -13.31 -7.97 -10.55
CA ILE A 30 -11.95 -8.13 -11.09
C ILE A 30 -11.87 -9.47 -11.84
N PRO A 31 -11.43 -9.49 -13.12
CA PRO A 31 -11.43 -10.69 -13.93
C PRO A 31 -10.46 -11.72 -13.38
N ALA A 32 -10.79 -13.01 -13.54
CA ALA A 32 -9.90 -14.11 -13.17
C ALA A 32 -8.70 -14.24 -14.12
N ASP A 33 -8.84 -13.80 -15.37
CA ASP A 33 -7.76 -13.79 -16.35
C ASP A 33 -6.93 -12.50 -16.22
N PRO A 34 -5.62 -12.60 -15.91
CA PRO A 34 -4.75 -11.43 -15.82
C PRO A 34 -4.63 -10.66 -17.15
N SER A 35 -4.80 -11.31 -18.31
CA SER A 35 -4.71 -10.61 -19.60
C SER A 35 -5.82 -9.57 -19.79
N SER A 36 -6.96 -9.80 -19.14
CA SER A 36 -8.12 -8.91 -19.14
C SER A 36 -8.04 -7.81 -18.08
N LEU A 37 -7.04 -7.86 -17.18
CA LEU A 37 -6.97 -6.98 -16.03
C LEU A 37 -6.80 -5.51 -16.43
N ASN A 38 -5.89 -5.22 -17.35
CA ASN A 38 -5.67 -3.84 -17.82
C ASN A 38 -6.91 -3.25 -18.49
N LYS A 39 -7.63 -4.06 -19.28
CA LYS A 39 -8.89 -3.64 -19.89
C LYS A 39 -9.96 -3.39 -18.84
N TRP A 40 -10.19 -4.34 -17.94
CA TRP A 40 -11.14 -4.17 -16.83
C TRP A 40 -10.81 -2.92 -16.03
N PHE A 41 -9.53 -2.70 -15.76
CA PHE A 41 -9.05 -1.55 -15.03
C PHE A 41 -9.43 -0.24 -15.74
N GLN A 42 -9.13 -0.13 -17.04
CA GLN A 42 -9.49 1.04 -17.85
C GLN A 42 -11.00 1.28 -17.94
N ASP A 43 -11.80 0.22 -18.03
CA ASP A 43 -13.27 0.31 -18.14
C ASP A 43 -13.91 0.79 -16.81
N ASN A 44 -13.33 0.40 -15.67
CA ASN A 44 -13.82 0.75 -14.33
C ASN A 44 -13.23 2.06 -13.78
N VAL A 45 -12.09 2.49 -14.32
CA VAL A 45 -11.40 3.73 -13.97
C VAL A 45 -11.43 4.70 -15.15
N LYS A 46 -12.63 5.24 -15.41
CA LYS A 46 -12.90 6.16 -16.53
C LYS A 46 -12.24 7.54 -16.32
N PRO A 47 -11.82 8.24 -17.38
CA PRO A 47 -11.25 9.60 -17.29
C PRO A 47 -12.08 10.60 -16.47
N LEU A 48 -11.41 11.63 -15.91
CA LEU A 48 -12.04 12.67 -15.06
C LEU A 48 -13.27 13.32 -15.71
N ALA A 49 -13.20 13.57 -17.02
CA ALA A 49 -14.28 14.19 -17.78
C ALA A 49 -15.57 13.34 -17.78
N ASP A 50 -15.43 12.02 -17.79
CA ASP A 50 -16.55 11.06 -17.90
C ASP A 50 -17.20 10.74 -16.55
N ARG A 51 -16.68 11.30 -15.46
CA ARG A 51 -17.16 11.08 -14.08
C ARG A 51 -17.49 12.36 -13.32
N LYS A 52 -17.52 13.50 -14.02
CA LYS A 52 -17.86 14.83 -13.48
C LYS A 52 -19.23 14.77 -12.78
N GLY A 53 -19.25 14.95 -11.45
CA GLY A 53 -20.45 14.87 -10.60
C GLY A 53 -20.53 13.64 -9.67
N THR A 54 -19.61 12.68 -9.76
CA THR A 54 -19.57 11.47 -8.89
C THR A 54 -18.32 11.36 -8.01
N ILE A 55 -17.42 12.32 -8.15
CA ILE A 55 -16.10 12.37 -7.51
C ILE A 55 -16.06 13.49 -6.48
N ASP A 56 -15.16 13.36 -5.49
CA ASP A 56 -15.00 14.34 -4.41
C ASP A 56 -14.78 15.76 -4.98
N PRO A 57 -15.62 16.75 -4.63
CA PRO A 57 -15.49 18.11 -5.14
C PRO A 57 -14.11 18.74 -4.87
N ALA A 58 -13.47 18.41 -3.74
CA ALA A 58 -12.14 18.93 -3.42
C ALA A 58 -11.08 18.36 -4.37
N LEU A 59 -11.20 17.07 -4.71
CA LEU A 59 -10.33 16.46 -5.71
C LEU A 59 -10.56 17.08 -7.09
N MET A 60 -11.81 17.27 -7.53
CA MET A 60 -12.08 17.92 -8.82
C MET A 60 -11.44 19.31 -8.91
N ALA A 61 -11.54 20.10 -7.84
CA ALA A 61 -10.95 21.42 -7.78
C ALA A 61 -9.42 21.34 -7.87
N ALA A 62 -8.80 20.37 -7.17
CA ALA A 62 -7.36 20.17 -7.22
C ALA A 62 -6.85 19.76 -8.60
N GLU A 63 -7.59 18.92 -9.32
CA GLU A 63 -7.22 18.47 -10.67
C GLU A 63 -7.54 19.49 -11.78
N ALA A 64 -8.28 20.57 -11.48
CA ALA A 64 -8.65 21.56 -12.50
C ALA A 64 -7.44 22.32 -13.05
N LYS A 65 -6.42 22.53 -12.22
CA LYS A 65 -5.21 23.27 -12.55
C LYS A 65 -3.97 22.69 -11.85
N PRO A 66 -3.49 21.51 -12.26
CA PRO A 66 -2.27 20.95 -11.69
C PRO A 66 -1.07 21.84 -11.99
N ARG A 67 -0.14 21.93 -11.04
CA ARG A 67 1.16 22.57 -11.23
C ARG A 67 2.30 21.58 -11.00
N THR A 68 3.37 21.73 -11.76
CA THR A 68 4.56 20.87 -11.63
C THR A 68 5.71 21.68 -11.05
N ILE A 69 6.44 21.10 -10.11
CA ILE A 69 7.73 21.59 -9.61
C ILE A 69 8.80 20.54 -9.90
N LYS A 70 9.96 20.96 -10.40
CA LYS A 70 11.06 20.04 -10.74
C LYS A 70 12.09 19.93 -9.62
N VAL A 71 12.43 18.71 -9.25
CA VAL A 71 13.52 18.39 -8.32
C VAL A 71 14.63 17.68 -9.10
N ARG A 72 15.84 18.22 -9.07
CA ARG A 72 17.02 17.68 -9.77
C ARG A 72 18.28 17.92 -8.95
N LYS A 73 19.02 16.87 -8.60
CA LYS A 73 20.27 16.96 -7.80
C LYS A 73 21.35 17.81 -8.48
N ASP A 74 21.40 17.80 -9.82
CA ASP A 74 22.36 18.58 -10.62
C ASP A 74 22.07 20.09 -10.65
N GLY A 75 20.93 20.53 -10.11
CA GLY A 75 20.52 21.93 -10.08
C GLY A 75 19.78 22.43 -11.33
N SER A 76 19.44 21.54 -12.27
CA SER A 76 18.64 21.89 -13.47
C SER A 76 17.13 22.05 -13.18
N GLY A 77 16.69 21.68 -11.97
CA GLY A 77 15.32 21.84 -11.48
C GLY A 77 15.16 23.09 -10.59
N GLU A 78 13.92 23.35 -10.18
CA GLU A 78 13.60 24.43 -9.22
C GLU A 78 14.17 24.14 -7.83
N PHE A 79 14.27 22.86 -7.45
CA PHE A 79 14.83 22.41 -6.18
C PHE A 79 15.90 21.34 -6.39
N LYS A 80 16.89 21.30 -5.49
CA LYS A 80 17.90 20.22 -5.44
C LYS A 80 17.50 19.05 -4.54
N THR A 81 16.63 19.31 -3.57
CA THR A 81 16.20 18.34 -2.54
C THR A 81 14.69 18.17 -2.59
N LEU A 82 14.22 17.00 -2.15
CA LEU A 82 12.78 16.74 -2.02
C LEU A 82 12.19 17.51 -0.84
N LYS A 83 12.94 17.66 0.24
CA LYS A 83 12.53 18.44 1.42
C LYS A 83 12.21 19.89 1.07
N ASP A 84 13.05 20.57 0.29
CA ASP A 84 12.79 21.97 -0.09
C ASP A 84 11.56 22.09 -0.99
N ALA A 85 11.39 21.14 -1.92
CA ALA A 85 10.21 21.09 -2.78
C ALA A 85 8.92 20.91 -1.98
N ILE A 86 8.89 19.99 -1.00
CA ILE A 86 7.73 19.78 -0.11
C ILE A 86 7.48 20.99 0.79
N ASN A 87 8.54 21.65 1.28
CA ASN A 87 8.43 22.86 2.09
C ASN A 87 7.85 24.04 1.30
N SER A 88 8.04 24.09 -0.02
CA SER A 88 7.43 25.11 -0.88
C SER A 88 5.91 24.97 -1.05
N ILE A 89 5.34 23.80 -0.71
CA ILE A 89 3.90 23.53 -0.80
C ILE A 89 3.23 24.09 0.47
N PRO A 90 2.28 25.04 0.34
CA PRO A 90 1.64 25.65 1.49
C PRO A 90 0.68 24.67 2.20
N THR A 91 0.53 24.83 3.50
CA THR A 91 -0.56 24.20 4.26
C THR A 91 -1.91 24.70 3.73
N GLY A 92 -2.90 23.82 3.64
CA GLY A 92 -4.20 24.09 3.01
C GLY A 92 -4.16 24.07 1.49
N ASN A 93 -3.15 23.42 0.88
CA ASN A 93 -3.03 23.27 -0.56
C ASN A 93 -4.34 22.79 -1.20
N LYS A 94 -4.76 23.44 -2.29
CA LYS A 94 -6.02 23.14 -2.99
C LYS A 94 -5.82 22.70 -4.44
N GLU A 95 -4.57 22.68 -4.92
CA GLU A 95 -4.22 22.35 -6.30
C GLU A 95 -3.34 21.10 -6.31
N ARG A 96 -3.47 20.23 -7.33
CA ARG A 96 -2.55 19.11 -7.51
C ARG A 96 -1.13 19.64 -7.74
N VAL A 97 -0.20 19.30 -6.85
CA VAL A 97 1.23 19.65 -6.99
C VAL A 97 2.02 18.40 -7.37
N ILE A 98 2.53 18.37 -8.59
CA ILE A 98 3.40 17.31 -9.09
C ILE A 98 4.85 17.69 -8.81
N VAL A 99 5.46 16.98 -7.88
CA VAL A 99 6.90 16.98 -7.65
C VAL A 99 7.51 16.01 -8.66
N HIS A 100 8.03 16.55 -9.76
CA HIS A 100 8.71 15.77 -10.79
C HIS A 100 10.19 15.62 -10.42
N ILE A 101 10.59 14.40 -10.07
CA ILE A 101 11.87 14.06 -9.47
C ILE A 101 12.75 13.44 -10.56
N GLY A 102 13.93 14.03 -10.79
CA GLY A 102 14.90 13.46 -11.72
C GLY A 102 15.74 12.38 -11.05
N PRO A 103 16.51 11.62 -11.85
CA PRO A 103 17.20 10.43 -11.39
C PRO A 103 18.22 10.71 -10.29
N GLY A 104 18.61 9.65 -9.59
CA GLY A 104 19.59 9.66 -8.52
C GLY A 104 19.01 9.35 -7.14
N GLU A 105 19.91 9.24 -6.16
CA GLU A 105 19.56 8.93 -4.77
C GLU A 105 19.47 10.20 -3.93
N TYR A 106 18.31 10.40 -3.29
CA TYR A 106 18.00 11.47 -2.36
C TYR A 106 18.00 10.90 -0.95
N ILE A 107 19.08 11.16 -0.20
CA ILE A 107 19.25 10.67 1.17
C ILE A 107 18.56 11.65 2.12
N GLU A 108 17.26 11.48 2.32
CA GLU A 108 16.41 12.40 3.06
C GLU A 108 15.34 11.63 3.84
N LYS A 109 15.08 12.04 5.09
CA LYS A 109 13.87 11.64 5.82
C LYS A 109 12.78 12.68 5.59
N LEU A 110 11.65 12.27 5.03
CA LEU A 110 10.60 13.18 4.58
C LEU A 110 9.28 12.94 5.30
N LYS A 111 8.53 14.02 5.48
CA LYS A 111 7.15 13.99 5.95
C LYS A 111 6.30 14.90 5.09
N ILE A 112 5.27 14.34 4.47
CA ILE A 112 4.21 15.10 3.80
C ILE A 112 3.07 15.24 4.80
N GLU A 113 3.06 16.39 5.46
CA GLU A 113 2.13 16.68 6.54
C GLU A 113 0.67 16.64 6.08
N ARG A 114 -0.22 16.21 6.97
CA ARG A 114 -1.68 16.13 6.71
C ARG A 114 -2.26 17.39 6.09
N GLY A 115 -1.74 18.56 6.45
CA GLY A 115 -2.19 19.85 5.95
C GLY A 115 -1.82 20.15 4.49
N LYS A 116 -1.10 19.27 3.79
CA LYS A 116 -0.64 19.47 2.40
C LYS A 116 -1.22 18.39 1.46
N PRO A 117 -2.55 18.32 1.25
CA PRO A 117 -3.16 17.31 0.39
C PRO A 117 -2.79 17.51 -1.09
N PHE A 118 -3.11 16.52 -1.92
CA PHE A 118 -2.95 16.56 -3.38
C PHE A 118 -1.49 16.69 -3.87
N VAL A 119 -0.54 16.09 -3.16
CA VAL A 119 0.86 16.01 -3.58
C VAL A 119 1.10 14.75 -4.38
N THR A 120 1.86 14.87 -5.47
CA THR A 120 2.26 13.74 -6.30
C THR A 120 3.77 13.70 -6.45
N PHE A 121 4.39 12.55 -6.18
CA PHE A 121 5.77 12.27 -6.56
C PHE A 121 5.79 11.51 -7.89
N LEU A 122 6.59 12.00 -8.84
CA LEU A 122 6.68 11.41 -10.17
C LEU A 122 8.13 11.31 -10.62
N GLY A 123 8.60 10.09 -10.88
CA GLY A 123 9.88 9.81 -11.54
C GLY A 123 9.74 9.23 -12.95
N SER A 124 10.88 8.89 -13.56
CA SER A 124 10.94 8.14 -14.82
C SER A 124 10.87 6.63 -14.56
N PRO A 125 10.07 5.85 -15.29
CA PRO A 125 10.06 4.39 -15.14
C PRO A 125 11.37 3.73 -15.58
N SER A 126 12.11 4.32 -16.53
CA SER A 126 13.41 3.79 -16.98
C SER A 126 14.55 4.10 -16.01
N ASN A 127 14.40 5.15 -15.21
CA ASN A 127 15.44 5.67 -14.33
C ASN A 127 14.80 6.28 -13.08
N MET A 128 14.28 5.39 -12.23
CA MET A 128 13.54 5.79 -11.04
C MET A 128 14.46 6.48 -10.02
N PRO A 129 14.10 7.66 -9.51
CA PRO A 129 14.79 8.23 -8.36
C PRO A 129 14.62 7.34 -7.14
N THR A 130 15.63 7.34 -6.28
CA THR A 130 15.59 6.63 -4.99
C THR A 130 15.53 7.63 -3.86
N LEU A 131 14.52 7.55 -3.01
CA LEU A 131 14.48 8.20 -1.71
C LEU A 131 14.95 7.20 -0.66
N SER A 132 16.00 7.53 0.09
CA SER A 132 16.57 6.64 1.10
C SER A 132 16.87 7.34 2.43
N PHE A 133 16.74 6.58 3.52
CA PHE A 133 17.15 6.97 4.86
C PHE A 133 17.32 5.71 5.72
N ASP A 134 18.11 5.76 6.79
CA ASP A 134 18.47 4.61 7.64
C ASP A 134 17.82 4.66 9.04
N GLY A 135 16.59 5.16 9.10
CA GLY A 135 15.84 5.28 10.35
C GLY A 135 15.50 3.93 10.94
N THR A 136 15.77 3.73 12.23
CA THR A 136 15.39 2.51 12.99
C THR A 136 14.47 2.84 14.16
N ALA A 137 13.68 1.86 14.58
CA ALA A 137 12.79 1.98 15.73
C ALA A 137 13.53 2.27 17.04
N ARG A 138 14.80 1.86 17.15
CA ARG A 138 15.64 2.19 18.31
C ARG A 138 15.79 3.70 18.50
N LYS A 139 15.85 4.46 17.42
CA LYS A 139 16.00 5.92 17.47
C LYS A 139 14.67 6.66 17.37
N TYR A 140 13.74 6.15 16.55
CA TYR A 140 12.53 6.88 16.20
C TYR A 140 11.23 6.23 16.71
N GLY A 141 11.27 5.00 17.19
CA GLY A 141 10.10 4.12 17.23
C GLY A 141 9.74 3.61 15.83
N THR A 142 9.02 2.48 15.74
CA THR A 142 8.75 1.81 14.46
C THR A 142 8.14 2.75 13.43
N VAL A 143 7.03 3.39 13.79
CA VAL A 143 6.25 4.19 12.85
C VAL A 143 7.01 5.44 12.36
N TYR A 144 7.78 6.10 13.22
CA TYR A 144 8.55 7.29 12.84
C TYR A 144 9.93 6.96 12.27
N SER A 145 10.32 5.68 12.20
CA SER A 145 11.54 5.24 11.52
C SER A 145 11.47 5.40 10.00
N ALA A 146 10.27 5.65 9.46
CA ALA A 146 9.97 5.77 8.05
C ALA A 146 10.88 6.75 7.30
N THR A 147 11.44 6.31 6.18
CA THR A 147 12.09 7.18 5.18
C THR A 147 11.11 8.23 4.65
N LEU A 148 9.90 7.81 4.28
CA LEU A 148 8.80 8.70 3.90
C LEU A 148 7.58 8.50 4.81
N GLU A 149 7.12 9.56 5.45
CA GLU A 149 5.82 9.64 6.13
C GLU A 149 4.84 10.44 5.27
N ALA A 150 3.91 9.75 4.60
CA ALA A 150 2.83 10.39 3.85
C ALA A 150 1.55 10.43 4.70
N GLU A 151 1.25 11.58 5.29
CA GLU A 151 0.04 11.80 6.12
C GLU A 151 -1.04 12.60 5.39
N ALA A 152 -0.71 13.20 4.25
CA ALA A 152 -1.59 13.99 3.43
C ALA A 152 -2.54 13.13 2.60
N ASP A 153 -3.82 13.47 2.61
CA ASP A 153 -4.82 12.82 1.78
C ASP A 153 -4.52 13.06 0.29
N TYR A 154 -4.92 12.12 -0.55
CA TYR A 154 -4.70 12.15 -2.00
C TYR A 154 -3.22 12.20 -2.41
N PHE A 155 -2.33 11.67 -1.58
CA PHE A 155 -0.94 11.50 -1.97
C PHE A 155 -0.82 10.45 -3.09
N VAL A 156 -0.01 10.75 -4.10
CA VAL A 156 0.27 9.82 -5.19
C VAL A 156 1.76 9.69 -5.37
N ALA A 157 2.26 8.48 -5.63
CA ALA A 157 3.62 8.28 -6.11
C ALA A 157 3.64 7.39 -7.34
N ALA A 158 4.51 7.71 -8.30
CA ALA A 158 4.74 6.87 -9.47
C ALA A 158 6.21 6.84 -9.86
N ASN A 159 6.69 5.65 -10.23
CA ASN A 159 8.04 5.41 -10.73
C ASN A 159 9.13 5.95 -9.77
N ILE A 160 9.04 5.58 -8.50
CA ILE A 160 10.00 5.96 -7.47
C ILE A 160 10.35 4.75 -6.60
N ILE A 161 11.60 4.71 -6.14
CA ILE A 161 12.08 3.77 -5.15
C ILE A 161 12.06 4.46 -3.78
N ILE A 162 11.39 3.88 -2.80
CA ILE A 162 11.41 4.32 -1.40
C ILE A 162 12.08 3.22 -0.59
N LYS A 163 13.24 3.53 -0.02
CA LYS A 163 14.12 2.57 0.64
C LYS A 163 14.37 2.97 2.08
N ASN A 164 14.30 2.02 3.00
CA ASN A 164 15.02 2.14 4.27
C ASN A 164 16.38 1.44 4.12
N SER A 165 17.47 2.18 4.30
CA SER A 165 18.84 1.69 4.13
C SER A 165 19.48 1.21 5.43
N ALA A 166 18.72 1.11 6.52
CA ALA A 166 19.19 0.48 7.75
C ALA A 166 19.70 -0.95 7.47
N PRO A 167 20.76 -1.39 8.16
CA PRO A 167 21.30 -2.72 7.96
C PRO A 167 20.28 -3.78 8.33
N ARG A 168 20.39 -4.95 7.70
CA ARG A 168 19.54 -6.11 8.02
C ARG A 168 19.57 -6.38 9.54
N PRO A 169 18.40 -6.51 10.19
CA PRO A 169 18.33 -6.86 11.61
C PRO A 169 19.13 -8.11 11.90
N LYS A 170 19.99 -8.07 12.92
CA LYS A 170 20.67 -9.27 13.42
C LYS A 170 19.85 -9.98 14.50
N GLY A 171 18.78 -9.32 14.95
CA GLY A 171 17.91 -9.81 16.01
C GLY A 171 18.61 -9.88 17.37
N GLN A 172 19.66 -9.07 17.54
CA GLN A 172 20.49 -8.97 18.74
C GLN A 172 20.15 -7.71 19.55
N LEU A 173 19.52 -6.72 18.90
CA LEU A 173 19.21 -5.43 19.50
C LEU A 173 17.69 -5.23 19.52
N LYS A 174 17.18 -4.58 20.57
CA LYS A 174 15.79 -4.08 20.55
C LYS A 174 15.69 -2.89 19.57
N GLY A 175 14.60 -2.82 18.83
CA GLY A 175 14.30 -1.67 17.96
C GLY A 175 14.93 -1.71 16.56
N GLU A 176 15.19 -2.89 16.00
CA GLU A 176 15.79 -3.04 14.67
C GLU A 176 14.80 -2.87 13.50
N GLN A 177 13.51 -2.63 13.78
CA GLN A 177 12.51 -2.34 12.75
C GLN A 177 12.85 -1.06 11.98
N ALA A 178 12.62 -1.06 10.67
CA ALA A 178 13.10 0.01 9.79
C ALA A 178 12.13 0.22 8.61
N VAL A 179 11.25 1.21 8.75
CA VAL A 179 10.17 1.47 7.79
C VAL A 179 10.69 2.24 6.58
N ALA A 180 10.34 1.83 5.36
CA ALA A 180 10.61 2.60 4.14
C ALA A 180 9.50 3.62 3.89
N LEU A 181 8.24 3.17 3.86
CA LEU A 181 7.07 4.02 3.72
C LEU A 181 6.13 3.83 4.90
N ARG A 182 5.71 4.93 5.52
CA ARG A 182 4.48 5.01 6.31
C ARG A 182 3.44 5.82 5.54
N ILE A 183 2.28 5.22 5.28
CA ILE A 183 1.15 5.88 4.63
C ILE A 183 -0.07 5.92 5.57
N SER A 184 -0.56 7.13 5.88
CA SER A 184 -1.75 7.35 6.71
C SER A 184 -2.74 8.38 6.15
N GLY A 185 -2.40 8.99 5.00
CA GLY A 185 -3.26 9.89 4.25
C GLY A 185 -4.27 9.11 3.41
N ASP A 186 -5.55 9.45 3.54
CA ASP A 186 -6.63 8.72 2.89
C ASP A 186 -6.63 8.95 1.38
N LYS A 187 -7.15 7.98 0.63
CA LYS A 187 -7.28 8.03 -0.83
C LYS A 187 -5.92 8.21 -1.54
N SER A 188 -4.90 7.47 -1.12
CA SER A 188 -3.56 7.53 -1.71
C SER A 188 -3.30 6.39 -2.72
N ALA A 189 -2.44 6.63 -3.72
CA ALA A 189 -2.12 5.62 -4.73
C ALA A 189 -0.63 5.57 -5.11
N PHE A 190 -0.17 4.37 -5.43
CA PHE A 190 1.21 4.07 -5.78
C PHE A 190 1.23 3.25 -7.08
N TYR A 191 1.97 3.72 -8.07
CA TYR A 191 2.07 3.09 -9.39
C TYR A 191 3.52 2.77 -9.71
N ASN A 192 3.83 1.52 -10.01
CA ASN A 192 5.20 1.13 -10.41
C ASN A 192 6.25 1.68 -9.43
N CYS A 193 5.96 1.60 -8.14
CA CYS A 193 6.85 2.02 -7.05
C CYS A 193 7.57 0.80 -6.48
N ARG A 194 8.76 1.01 -5.94
CA ARG A 194 9.52 -0.04 -5.25
C ARG A 194 9.69 0.35 -3.78
N PHE A 195 9.33 -0.55 -2.87
CA PHE A 195 9.48 -0.38 -1.43
C PHE A 195 10.51 -1.39 -0.91
N ILE A 196 11.62 -0.87 -0.42
CA ILE A 196 12.82 -1.68 -0.10
C ILE A 196 13.16 -1.57 1.38
N GLY A 197 13.27 -2.70 2.04
CA GLY A 197 13.61 -2.78 3.46
C GLY A 197 13.71 -4.23 3.94
N PHE A 198 13.78 -4.40 5.26
CA PHE A 198 13.81 -5.71 5.90
C PHE A 198 12.58 -5.92 6.78
N GLN A 199 12.68 -5.64 8.09
CA GLN A 199 11.55 -5.74 9.00
C GLN A 199 10.74 -4.45 8.94
N ASP A 200 9.42 -4.59 8.81
CA ASP A 200 8.45 -3.49 8.80
C ASP A 200 8.59 -2.53 7.58
N THR A 201 8.97 -3.03 6.39
CA THR A 201 9.21 -2.20 5.18
C THR A 201 8.08 -1.20 4.86
N LEU A 202 6.83 -1.65 4.85
CA LEU A 202 5.66 -0.85 4.51
C LEU A 202 4.67 -0.79 5.68
N CYS A 203 4.60 0.38 6.32
CA CYS A 203 3.57 0.71 7.30
C CYS A 203 2.34 1.29 6.57
N ASP A 204 1.44 0.41 6.18
CA ASP A 204 0.10 0.73 5.65
C ASP A 204 -0.85 1.03 6.83
N ASP A 205 -0.59 2.17 7.48
CA ASP A 205 -1.06 2.57 8.81
C ASP A 205 -2.61 2.66 8.86
N LYS A 206 -3.20 3.57 8.08
CA LYS A 206 -4.64 3.79 8.02
C LYS A 206 -5.05 4.56 6.77
N GLY A 207 -6.32 4.44 6.38
CA GLY A 207 -6.85 5.10 5.18
C GLY A 207 -7.08 4.11 4.04
N ARG A 208 -7.47 4.63 2.89
CA ARG A 208 -7.73 3.85 1.67
C ARG A 208 -6.59 3.99 0.68
N HIS A 209 -5.95 2.88 0.33
CA HIS A 209 -4.76 2.91 -0.53
C HIS A 209 -4.86 1.95 -1.72
N LEU A 210 -4.22 2.34 -2.82
CA LEU A 210 -4.00 1.49 -3.99
C LEU A 210 -2.49 1.35 -4.25
N PHE A 211 -2.03 0.11 -4.36
CA PHE A 211 -0.68 -0.24 -4.81
C PHE A 211 -0.82 -1.03 -6.11
N LYS A 212 -0.47 -0.43 -7.23
CA LYS A 212 -0.63 -1.04 -8.55
C LYS A 212 0.73 -1.22 -9.22
N ASP A 213 0.97 -2.43 -9.71
CA ASP A 213 2.20 -2.82 -10.41
C ASP A 213 3.47 -2.48 -9.60
N CYS A 214 3.38 -2.54 -8.26
CA CYS A 214 4.49 -2.20 -7.38
C CYS A 214 5.39 -3.42 -7.11
N TYR A 215 6.52 -3.15 -6.48
CA TYR A 215 7.41 -4.16 -5.90
C TYR A 215 7.61 -3.84 -4.42
N ILE A 216 7.45 -4.83 -3.54
CA ILE A 216 7.64 -4.69 -2.10
C ILE A 216 8.50 -5.86 -1.63
N GLU A 217 9.63 -5.56 -0.97
CA GLU A 217 10.49 -6.59 -0.37
C GLU A 217 10.67 -6.44 1.14
N GLY A 218 10.87 -7.56 1.81
CA GLY A 218 11.20 -7.57 3.22
C GLY A 218 11.24 -8.96 3.86
N THR A 219 11.31 -8.97 5.19
CA THR A 219 11.56 -10.16 6.01
C THR A 219 10.35 -10.49 6.89
N VAL A 220 10.24 -9.82 8.04
CA VAL A 220 9.19 -9.93 9.05
C VAL A 220 8.25 -8.75 8.94
N ASP A 221 6.95 -9.04 8.95
CA ASP A 221 5.85 -8.07 8.94
C ASP A 221 6.01 -6.94 7.92
N TYR A 222 6.59 -7.25 6.75
CA TYR A 222 7.06 -6.19 5.86
C TYR A 222 5.93 -5.41 5.19
N ILE A 223 4.67 -5.86 5.32
CA ILE A 223 3.46 -5.07 5.11
C ILE A 223 2.59 -5.15 6.37
N PHE A 224 2.46 -4.06 7.10
CA PHE A 224 1.74 -4.04 8.37
C PHE A 224 0.90 -2.78 8.56
N GLY A 225 -0.07 -2.83 9.47
CA GLY A 225 -0.96 -1.70 9.79
C GLY A 225 -2.44 -2.04 9.67
N SER A 226 -3.28 -1.00 9.66
CA SER A 226 -4.75 -1.10 9.62
C SER A 226 -5.34 -0.38 8.40
N GLY A 227 -4.59 -0.26 7.30
CA GLY A 227 -5.10 0.25 6.04
C GLY A 227 -6.27 -0.56 5.46
N LYS A 228 -7.03 0.09 4.57
CA LYS A 228 -8.00 -0.52 3.67
C LYS A 228 -7.40 -0.44 2.26
N SER A 229 -6.73 -1.51 1.84
CA SER A 229 -5.80 -1.41 0.74
C SER A 229 -5.98 -2.49 -0.31
N LEU A 230 -5.90 -2.07 -1.57
CA LEU A 230 -5.84 -2.96 -2.73
C LEU A 230 -4.40 -2.97 -3.27
N TYR A 231 -3.80 -4.15 -3.28
CA TYR A 231 -2.54 -4.46 -3.94
C TYR A 231 -2.86 -5.22 -5.22
N LEU A 232 -2.60 -4.61 -6.37
CA LEU A 232 -3.02 -5.11 -7.68
C LEU A 232 -1.80 -5.31 -8.58
N GLY A 233 -1.60 -6.53 -9.08
CA GLY A 233 -0.46 -6.82 -9.97
C GLY A 233 0.91 -6.59 -9.30
N THR A 234 0.96 -6.59 -7.97
CA THR A 234 2.15 -6.23 -7.19
C THR A 234 3.02 -7.47 -6.94
N GLU A 235 4.34 -7.32 -7.03
CA GLU A 235 5.30 -8.34 -6.64
C GLU A 235 5.67 -8.18 -5.15
N LEU A 236 5.56 -9.28 -4.43
CA LEU A 236 5.81 -9.41 -2.99
C LEU A 236 7.02 -10.33 -2.82
N HIS A 237 8.20 -9.73 -2.65
CA HIS A 237 9.47 -10.45 -2.63
C HIS A 237 9.93 -10.72 -1.20
N VAL A 238 9.99 -11.99 -0.82
CA VAL A 238 10.45 -12.42 0.50
C VAL A 238 11.98 -12.50 0.52
N ILE A 239 12.58 -11.76 1.43
CA ILE A 239 13.98 -11.92 1.80
C ILE A 239 14.03 -12.96 2.92
N GLY A 240 14.46 -14.19 2.61
CA GLY A 240 14.45 -15.30 3.55
C GLY A 240 15.21 -14.99 4.83
N ASP A 241 14.57 -15.24 5.97
CA ASP A 241 15.11 -15.02 7.32
C ASP A 241 15.20 -16.34 8.09
N GLU A 242 16.09 -16.42 9.07
CA GLU A 242 16.20 -17.60 9.93
C GLU A 242 15.10 -17.63 10.99
N LYS A 243 14.61 -16.46 11.41
CA LYS A 243 13.56 -16.32 12.43
C LYS A 243 12.14 -16.49 11.86
N GLY A 244 12.03 -16.80 10.57
CA GLY A 244 10.77 -16.89 9.83
C GLY A 244 10.39 -15.57 9.15
N ASN A 245 9.54 -15.68 8.14
CA ASN A 245 9.12 -14.56 7.31
C ASN A 245 7.62 -14.37 7.41
N PHE A 246 7.17 -13.10 7.43
CA PHE A 246 5.75 -12.75 7.45
C PHE A 246 5.51 -11.65 6.43
N ILE A 247 4.71 -11.95 5.42
CA ILE A 247 4.35 -10.97 4.39
C ILE A 247 3.47 -9.88 4.99
N THR A 248 2.47 -10.29 5.79
CA THR A 248 1.51 -9.35 6.37
C THR A 248 1.34 -9.45 7.87
N ALA A 249 1.10 -8.31 8.52
CA ALA A 249 0.67 -8.19 9.90
C ALA A 249 -0.48 -7.17 10.00
N HIS A 250 -1.71 -7.62 9.80
CA HIS A 250 -2.88 -6.73 9.78
C HIS A 250 -3.41 -6.45 11.19
N ALA A 251 -3.69 -5.18 11.47
CA ALA A 251 -3.96 -4.67 12.81
C ALA A 251 -5.44 -4.42 13.11
N ARG A 252 -6.37 -4.94 12.29
CA ARG A 252 -7.80 -4.80 12.60
C ARG A 252 -8.16 -5.47 13.91
N ASN A 253 -8.88 -4.76 14.76
CA ASN A 253 -9.15 -5.20 16.13
C ASN A 253 -10.64 -5.50 16.41
N ASN A 254 -11.58 -4.85 15.72
CA ASN A 254 -13.02 -5.07 15.94
C ASN A 254 -13.82 -5.22 14.64
N GLU A 255 -15.09 -5.62 14.73
CA GLU A 255 -15.93 -5.87 13.57
C GLU A 255 -16.34 -4.60 12.81
N ALA A 256 -16.51 -3.49 13.53
CA ALA A 256 -16.95 -2.21 12.98
C ALA A 256 -15.88 -1.56 12.09
N GLU A 257 -14.60 -1.87 12.30
CA GLU A 257 -13.49 -1.44 11.45
C GLU A 257 -13.63 -2.03 10.04
N ASN A 258 -13.83 -1.15 9.06
CA ASN A 258 -13.85 -1.54 7.65
C ASN A 258 -12.45 -1.44 7.01
N THR A 259 -11.47 -2.13 7.60
CA THR A 259 -10.06 -2.14 7.16
C THR A 259 -9.63 -3.54 6.72
N GLY A 260 -8.59 -3.67 5.91
CA GLY A 260 -8.17 -4.97 5.38
C GLY A 260 -7.22 -4.83 4.21
N PHE A 261 -6.40 -5.86 3.98
CA PHE A 261 -5.51 -5.94 2.84
C PHE A 261 -6.06 -6.94 1.81
N SER A 262 -6.06 -6.52 0.54
CA SER A 262 -6.51 -7.34 -0.58
C SER A 262 -5.45 -7.39 -1.66
N PHE A 263 -4.89 -8.58 -1.88
CA PHE A 263 -3.85 -8.85 -2.87
C PHE A 263 -4.46 -9.57 -4.06
N VAL A 264 -4.35 -9.00 -5.26
CA VAL A 264 -5.03 -9.50 -6.46
C VAL A 264 -4.09 -9.54 -7.63
N HIS A 265 -4.03 -10.68 -8.31
CA HIS A 265 -3.07 -10.91 -9.41
C HIS A 265 -1.63 -10.59 -9.01
N CYS A 266 -1.32 -10.73 -7.72
CA CYS A 266 0.02 -10.50 -7.21
C CYS A 266 0.91 -11.73 -7.47
N LYS A 267 2.20 -11.55 -7.22
CA LYS A 267 3.20 -12.63 -7.24
C LYS A 267 3.92 -12.64 -5.90
N VAL A 268 3.99 -13.81 -5.27
CA VAL A 268 4.78 -14.06 -4.06
C VAL A 268 5.96 -14.94 -4.44
N ASP A 269 7.15 -14.36 -4.36
CA ASP A 269 8.42 -15.05 -4.56
C ASP A 269 9.45 -14.63 -3.52
N GLY A 270 10.70 -15.07 -3.69
CA GLY A 270 11.75 -14.73 -2.73
C GLY A 270 12.79 -15.81 -2.56
N THR A 271 13.55 -15.65 -1.49
CA THR A 271 14.59 -16.56 -1.04
C THR A 271 14.14 -17.33 0.21
N GLY A 272 14.66 -18.54 0.38
CA GLY A 272 14.24 -19.48 1.42
C GLY A 272 13.01 -20.28 1.01
N THR A 273 13.05 -21.61 1.17
CA THR A 273 11.94 -22.50 0.79
C THR A 273 11.07 -22.78 2.02
N LYS A 274 9.75 -22.66 1.87
CA LYS A 274 8.73 -22.95 2.90
C LYS A 274 8.89 -22.14 4.20
N LYS A 275 9.46 -20.94 4.11
CA LYS A 275 9.74 -20.08 5.28
C LYS A 275 8.69 -19.00 5.53
N ALA A 276 7.98 -18.57 4.49
CA ALA A 276 7.13 -17.37 4.56
C ALA A 276 5.68 -17.68 4.87
N TYR A 277 5.15 -17.08 5.93
CA TYR A 277 3.71 -16.98 6.14
C TYR A 277 3.15 -15.81 5.32
N LEU A 278 2.01 -16.03 4.67
CA LEU A 278 1.20 -15.00 4.00
C LEU A 278 0.79 -13.90 4.97
N GLY A 279 0.62 -14.24 6.25
CA GLY A 279 0.46 -13.26 7.30
C GLY A 279 0.35 -13.86 8.70
N ARG A 280 0.45 -12.97 9.68
CA ARG A 280 0.12 -13.26 11.08
C ARG A 280 -0.92 -12.31 11.65
N ALA A 281 -1.67 -12.80 12.63
CA ALA A 281 -2.66 -12.01 13.35
C ALA A 281 -1.97 -11.05 14.32
N TRP A 282 -1.66 -9.83 13.90
CA TRP A 282 -1.10 -8.82 14.80
C TRP A 282 -2.11 -8.41 15.88
N GLN A 283 -3.36 -8.17 15.48
CA GLN A 283 -4.47 -7.83 16.37
C GLN A 283 -5.57 -8.90 16.36
N GLN A 284 -6.68 -8.66 17.06
CA GLN A 284 -7.71 -9.68 17.33
C GLN A 284 -8.50 -10.14 16.09
N ARG A 285 -8.65 -9.29 15.06
CA ARG A 285 -9.56 -9.54 13.92
C ARG A 285 -8.94 -9.19 12.57
N PRO A 286 -7.72 -9.67 12.28
CA PRO A 286 -6.99 -9.31 11.06
C PRO A 286 -7.81 -9.70 9.83
N ARG A 287 -7.70 -8.91 8.77
CA ARG A 287 -8.41 -9.17 7.51
C ARG A 287 -7.46 -9.05 6.32
N VAL A 288 -7.05 -10.20 5.79
CA VAL A 288 -6.11 -10.30 4.67
C VAL A 288 -6.62 -11.32 3.67
N VAL A 289 -6.66 -10.96 2.39
CA VAL A 289 -7.12 -11.84 1.32
C VAL A 289 -6.15 -11.83 0.15
N PHE A 290 -5.77 -13.03 -0.31
CA PHE A 290 -5.04 -13.24 -1.57
C PHE A 290 -5.97 -13.86 -2.61
N SER A 291 -6.06 -13.24 -3.79
CA SER A 291 -6.90 -13.70 -4.91
C SER A 291 -6.10 -13.74 -6.20
N TYR A 292 -6.25 -14.82 -6.98
CA TYR A 292 -5.56 -14.99 -8.26
C TYR A 292 -4.03 -14.83 -8.19
N THR A 293 -3.46 -14.96 -6.98
CA THR A 293 -2.06 -14.69 -6.71
C THR A 293 -1.24 -15.93 -7.02
N THR A 294 -0.09 -15.75 -7.68
CA THR A 294 0.86 -16.83 -7.92
C THR A 294 1.86 -16.89 -6.76
N MET A 295 2.01 -18.05 -6.13
CA MET A 295 2.85 -18.26 -4.96
C MET A 295 3.93 -19.32 -5.28
N SER A 296 5.19 -18.94 -5.17
CA SER A 296 6.32 -19.86 -5.30
C SER A 296 6.50 -20.72 -4.04
N SER A 297 7.49 -21.62 -4.05
CA SER A 297 7.82 -22.51 -2.93
C SER A 297 8.34 -21.80 -1.66
N VAL A 298 8.50 -20.47 -1.68
CA VAL A 298 8.85 -19.68 -0.50
C VAL A 298 7.79 -19.74 0.60
N VAL A 299 6.51 -19.91 0.21
CA VAL A 299 5.38 -19.91 1.13
C VAL A 299 5.40 -21.19 1.97
N ASN A 300 5.35 -21.01 3.29
CA ASN A 300 5.19 -22.06 4.28
C ASN A 300 3.85 -22.81 4.03
N PRO A 301 3.82 -24.16 4.05
CA PRO A 301 2.58 -24.93 3.85
C PRO A 301 1.42 -24.53 4.79
N GLU A 302 1.72 -24.13 6.03
CA GLU A 302 0.72 -23.62 6.98
C GLU A 302 0.06 -22.32 6.48
N GLY A 303 0.81 -21.51 5.72
CA GLY A 303 0.35 -20.29 5.07
C GLY A 303 0.08 -19.12 6.02
N TRP A 304 -0.55 -19.36 7.16
CA TRP A 304 -1.02 -18.33 8.09
C TRP A 304 -0.65 -18.65 9.53
N SER A 305 -0.38 -17.62 10.31
CA SER A 305 -0.13 -17.75 11.74
C SER A 305 -1.16 -16.96 12.55
N ASN A 306 -1.71 -17.58 13.58
CA ASN A 306 -2.51 -16.88 14.58
C ASN A 306 -1.65 -16.16 15.63
N ASN A 307 -0.32 -16.13 15.44
CA ASN A 307 0.65 -15.51 16.34
C ASN A 307 0.61 -16.08 17.77
N PHE A 308 0.41 -17.40 17.90
CA PHE A 308 0.27 -18.11 19.18
C PHE A 308 -1.00 -17.75 19.98
N HIS A 309 -2.00 -17.22 19.30
CA HIS A 309 -3.30 -16.88 19.86
C HIS A 309 -4.41 -17.72 19.19
N PRO A 310 -4.64 -18.96 19.65
CA PRO A 310 -5.59 -19.88 19.03
C PRO A 310 -7.03 -19.36 19.00
N GLU A 311 -7.41 -18.46 19.92
CA GLU A 311 -8.70 -17.78 19.92
C GLU A 311 -8.93 -16.93 18.66
N ARG A 312 -7.86 -16.44 18.02
CA ARG A 312 -7.93 -15.61 16.81
C ARG A 312 -8.31 -16.42 15.57
N ASP A 313 -8.21 -17.75 15.59
CA ASP A 313 -8.64 -18.60 14.48
C ASP A 313 -10.12 -18.39 14.12
N GLN A 314 -10.95 -18.04 15.13
CA GLN A 314 -12.39 -17.82 14.96
C GLN A 314 -12.70 -16.46 14.35
N THR A 315 -11.85 -15.46 14.60
CA THR A 315 -12.12 -14.05 14.29
C THR A 315 -11.31 -13.51 13.12
N ALA A 316 -10.15 -14.12 12.82
CA ALA A 316 -9.34 -13.78 11.67
C ALA A 316 -10.07 -14.06 10.35
N LEU A 317 -9.91 -13.16 9.38
CA LEU A 317 -10.26 -13.41 7.99
C LEU A 317 -8.96 -13.52 7.18
N PHE A 318 -8.40 -14.72 7.16
CA PHE A 318 -7.28 -15.09 6.31
C PHE A 318 -7.81 -15.84 5.09
N GLY A 319 -7.95 -15.13 3.97
CA GLY A 319 -8.62 -15.62 2.78
C GLY A 319 -7.66 -15.95 1.64
N GLU A 320 -7.89 -17.09 1.00
CA GLU A 320 -7.29 -17.42 -0.30
C GLU A 320 -8.39 -17.72 -1.32
N TYR A 321 -8.21 -17.25 -2.55
CA TYR A 321 -9.14 -17.52 -3.65
C TYR A 321 -8.40 -17.70 -4.97
N LYS A 322 -8.52 -18.90 -5.55
CA LYS A 322 -7.92 -19.24 -6.86
C LYS A 322 -6.44 -18.83 -6.97
N CYS A 323 -5.70 -18.92 -5.88
CA CYS A 323 -4.25 -18.79 -5.89
C CYS A 323 -3.63 -20.03 -6.56
N LYS A 324 -2.46 -19.88 -7.16
CA LYS A 324 -1.79 -20.95 -7.92
C LYS A 324 -0.28 -20.96 -7.66
N GLY A 325 0.39 -22.02 -8.12
CA GLY A 325 1.82 -22.23 -7.88
C GLY A 325 2.07 -23.15 -6.68
N GLU A 326 3.32 -23.55 -6.49
CA GLU A 326 3.71 -24.53 -5.47
C GLU A 326 3.34 -24.09 -4.05
N GLY A 327 3.50 -22.79 -3.74
CA GLY A 327 3.16 -22.21 -2.45
C GLY A 327 1.67 -22.09 -2.16
N ALA A 328 0.81 -22.28 -3.18
CA ALA A 328 -0.64 -22.20 -3.06
C ALA A 328 -1.29 -23.56 -2.70
N ASN A 329 -0.51 -24.58 -2.36
CA ASN A 329 -1.05 -25.88 -1.94
C ASN A 329 -1.80 -25.76 -0.61
N LEU A 330 -3.08 -26.13 -0.62
CA LEU A 330 -3.99 -25.97 0.50
C LEU A 330 -3.94 -27.12 1.53
N ALA A 331 -3.27 -28.23 1.22
CA ALA A 331 -3.37 -29.47 1.98
C ALA A 331 -2.93 -29.37 3.45
N ALA A 332 -2.02 -28.43 3.76
CA ALA A 332 -1.45 -28.25 5.09
C ALA A 332 -1.74 -26.87 5.71
N ARG A 333 -2.69 -26.12 5.15
CA ARG A 333 -3.02 -24.78 5.65
C ARG A 333 -3.48 -24.81 7.09
N ALA A 334 -3.10 -23.77 7.84
CA ALA A 334 -3.54 -23.56 9.21
C ALA A 334 -5.08 -23.47 9.28
N LYS A 335 -5.66 -23.86 10.42
CA LYS A 335 -7.11 -23.92 10.64
C LYS A 335 -7.82 -22.57 10.42
N ALA A 336 -7.14 -21.47 10.70
CA ALA A 336 -7.65 -20.12 10.49
C ALA A 336 -7.83 -19.74 9.00
N SER A 337 -7.20 -20.50 8.09
CA SER A 337 -7.26 -20.25 6.65
C SER A 337 -8.65 -20.51 6.08
N LYS A 338 -9.14 -19.60 5.25
CA LYS A 338 -10.46 -19.67 4.63
C LYS A 338 -10.32 -19.67 3.11
N GLN A 339 -10.83 -20.72 2.47
CA GLN A 339 -10.98 -20.76 1.02
C GLN A 339 -12.26 -20.01 0.65
N LEU A 340 -12.12 -18.86 0.02
CA LEU A 340 -13.26 -17.98 -0.22
C LEU A 340 -14.05 -18.41 -1.45
N THR A 341 -15.35 -18.14 -1.44
CA THR A 341 -16.23 -18.29 -2.61
C THR A 341 -16.24 -17.01 -3.46
N PRO A 342 -16.67 -17.06 -4.74
CA PRO A 342 -16.79 -15.87 -5.57
C PRO A 342 -17.61 -14.75 -4.93
N GLY A 343 -18.70 -15.08 -4.22
CA GLY A 343 -19.53 -14.11 -3.52
C GLY A 343 -18.83 -13.46 -2.32
N GLN A 344 -18.07 -14.22 -1.54
CA GLN A 344 -17.28 -13.68 -0.43
C GLN A 344 -16.18 -12.74 -0.92
N VAL A 345 -15.53 -13.13 -2.02
CA VAL A 345 -14.49 -12.33 -2.67
C VAL A 345 -15.08 -11.05 -3.25
N ALA A 346 -16.26 -11.10 -3.87
CA ALA A 346 -16.95 -9.91 -4.36
C ALA A 346 -17.35 -8.95 -3.22
N VAL A 347 -17.79 -9.47 -2.07
CA VAL A 347 -18.11 -8.65 -0.89
C VAL A 347 -16.85 -8.03 -0.29
N VAL A 348 -15.78 -8.81 -0.13
CA VAL A 348 -14.51 -8.31 0.39
C VAL A 348 -13.89 -7.31 -0.58
N PHE A 349 -13.95 -7.56 -1.89
CA PHE A 349 -13.52 -6.60 -2.89
C PHE A 349 -14.39 -5.37 -2.88
N GLY A 350 -15.71 -5.44 -3.08
CA GLY A 350 -16.57 -4.25 -3.05
C GLY A 350 -16.35 -3.42 -1.77
N ALA A 351 -16.22 -4.09 -0.62
CA ALA A 351 -15.95 -3.43 0.66
C ALA A 351 -14.54 -2.83 0.77
N LEU A 352 -13.48 -3.47 0.25
CA LEU A 352 -12.07 -3.03 0.37
C LEU A 352 -11.63 -2.12 -0.77
N THR A 353 -12.30 -2.21 -1.89
CA THR A 353 -11.95 -1.43 -3.07
C THR A 353 -12.64 -0.08 -3.00
N PHE A 354 -13.92 0.04 -2.60
CA PHE A 354 -14.73 1.28 -2.60
C PHE A 354 -13.95 2.61 -2.40
N GLY A 355 -13.92 3.45 -3.44
CA GLY A 355 -13.30 4.79 -3.45
C GLY A 355 -11.96 4.93 -4.18
N TRP A 356 -11.28 3.83 -4.54
CA TRP A 356 -9.99 3.86 -5.27
C TRP A 356 -10.07 4.52 -6.64
N GLN A 357 -11.21 4.39 -7.32
CA GLN A 357 -11.41 4.96 -8.64
C GLN A 357 -11.21 6.47 -8.61
N ALA A 358 -11.68 7.19 -7.57
CA ALA A 358 -11.45 8.63 -7.46
C ALA A 358 -9.95 8.99 -7.47
N ILE A 359 -9.08 8.12 -6.98
CA ILE A 359 -7.64 8.36 -6.84
C ILE A 359 -6.93 8.30 -8.21
N GLU A 360 -7.27 7.31 -9.04
CA GLU A 360 -6.57 7.08 -10.31
C GLU A 360 -7.09 7.93 -11.48
N ILE A 361 -8.36 8.34 -11.40
CA ILE A 361 -9.04 9.17 -12.40
C ILE A 361 -8.35 10.53 -12.60
N ALA A 362 -7.75 11.05 -11.53
CA ALA A 362 -6.90 12.22 -11.55
C ALA A 362 -5.60 12.01 -12.34
N PHE A 363 -5.07 10.79 -12.31
CA PHE A 363 -3.66 10.56 -12.58
C PHE A 363 -3.38 9.92 -13.94
N LYS A 364 -4.18 8.97 -14.42
CA LYS A 364 -3.80 8.18 -15.61
C LYS A 364 -3.59 9.01 -16.90
N PRO A 365 -4.53 9.89 -17.33
CA PRO A 365 -4.30 10.72 -18.52
C PRO A 365 -3.12 11.69 -18.35
N PHE A 366 -2.85 12.08 -17.11
CA PHE A 366 -1.74 12.95 -16.76
C PHE A 366 -0.41 12.21 -16.72
N LEU A 367 -0.34 10.99 -16.19
CA LEU A 367 0.84 10.13 -16.19
C LEU A 367 1.23 9.80 -17.63
N ASP A 368 0.26 9.39 -18.47
CA ASP A 368 0.50 9.11 -19.88
C ASP A 368 1.03 10.37 -20.62
N LYS A 369 0.49 11.56 -20.29
CA LYS A 369 0.96 12.86 -20.83
C LYS A 369 2.32 13.30 -20.28
N ALA A 370 2.59 13.09 -18.99
CA ALA A 370 3.84 13.43 -18.34
C ALA A 370 4.95 12.52 -18.88
N LEU A 371 4.72 11.21 -18.96
CA LEU A 371 5.66 10.25 -19.53
C LEU A 371 5.98 10.54 -21.00
N SER A 372 4.98 10.98 -21.79
CA SER A 372 5.18 11.35 -23.20
C SER A 372 5.83 12.72 -23.43
N THR A 373 5.90 13.56 -22.40
CA THR A 373 6.55 14.88 -22.45
C THR A 373 7.87 14.95 -21.67
N MET A 374 8.25 13.87 -20.97
CA MET A 374 9.60 13.69 -20.45
C MET A 374 10.57 13.64 -21.63
N ASP A 375 11.58 14.50 -21.57
CA ASP A 375 12.48 14.76 -22.68
C ASP A 375 13.22 13.46 -23.07
N LYS A 376 13.28 13.16 -24.37
CA LYS A 376 14.01 11.99 -24.88
C LYS A 376 15.50 12.03 -24.54
N SER A 377 16.01 13.20 -24.15
CA SER A 377 17.38 13.40 -23.65
C SER A 377 17.62 12.82 -22.24
N ASP A 378 16.57 12.68 -21.41
CA ASP A 378 16.65 12.03 -20.08
C ASP A 378 16.63 10.48 -20.20
N LEU A 379 16.15 9.94 -21.33
CA LEU A 379 16.12 8.50 -21.66
C LEU A 379 17.42 7.98 -22.30
N ALA A 380 18.30 8.87 -22.77
CA ALA A 380 19.44 8.53 -23.63
C ALA A 380 20.78 8.37 -22.88
N ARG A 381 20.79 8.38 -21.54
CA ARG A 381 21.98 8.10 -20.71
C ARG A 381 21.96 6.72 -20.04
N ASP A 382 20.99 5.87 -20.38
CA ASP A 382 20.60 4.66 -19.64
C ASP A 382 21.23 3.34 -20.16
N LEU A 383 22.43 3.35 -20.75
CA LEU A 383 23.15 2.12 -21.11
C LEU A 383 24.64 2.29 -20.77
N ASP A 384 25.00 2.14 -19.50
CA ASP A 384 26.28 1.61 -19.03
C ASP A 384 26.33 1.67 -17.48
N GLY A 385 26.29 0.49 -16.82
CA GLY A 385 26.54 0.28 -15.38
C GLY A 385 25.27 -0.02 -14.55
N ASP A 386 25.17 -1.06 -13.73
CA ASP A 386 26.11 -2.10 -13.32
C ASP A 386 25.30 -3.32 -12.81
N ASP A 387 25.75 -4.50 -13.20
CA ASP A 387 25.41 -5.80 -12.63
C ASP A 387 26.14 -5.97 -11.29
N ASP A 388 25.52 -5.72 -10.13
CA ASP A 388 26.23 -6.05 -8.86
C ASP A 388 25.35 -6.31 -7.60
N PHE A 389 24.18 -6.92 -7.75
CA PHE A 389 23.33 -7.27 -6.58
C PHE A 389 23.39 -8.74 -6.12
N ALA A 390 24.38 -9.52 -6.57
CA ALA A 390 24.43 -10.95 -6.28
C ALA A 390 25.79 -11.43 -5.74
N ASN A 391 26.19 -11.00 -4.53
CA ASN A 391 27.08 -11.84 -3.71
C ASN A 391 27.17 -11.35 -2.27
N HIS A 392 26.46 -12.01 -1.36
CA HIS A 392 26.95 -12.29 -0.01
C HIS A 392 26.24 -13.53 0.54
N GLN A 393 26.80 -14.70 0.25
CA GLN A 393 26.62 -15.88 1.08
C GLN A 393 27.69 -15.86 2.18
N GLU A 394 27.29 -16.03 3.43
CA GLU A 394 28.19 -16.65 4.40
C GLU A 394 27.44 -17.52 5.41
N LYS A 395 28.11 -18.62 5.74
CA LYS A 395 27.68 -19.79 6.51
C LYS A 395 27.72 -19.50 8.00
N GLY A 396 26.79 -20.06 8.77
CA GLY A 396 26.90 -20.16 10.22
C GLY A 396 25.82 -21.05 10.82
N SER A 397 26.17 -22.29 11.15
CA SER A 397 25.33 -23.23 11.89
C SER A 397 25.39 -22.96 13.39
N LEU A 398 24.28 -22.70 14.08
CA LEU A 398 24.16 -22.90 15.53
C LEU A 398 22.72 -23.25 15.94
N SER A 399 22.66 -24.03 17.02
CA SER A 399 21.58 -24.91 17.50
C SER A 399 20.39 -24.20 18.16
N GLU A 400 19.25 -24.91 18.14
CA GLU A 400 17.98 -24.62 18.82
C GLU A 400 18.14 -24.49 20.34
N SER A 401 17.65 -23.37 20.90
CA SER A 401 16.65 -23.32 21.98
C SER A 401 16.49 -21.89 22.49
N ASP A 402 15.22 -21.45 22.58
CA ASP A 402 14.69 -20.30 23.32
C ASP A 402 15.06 -18.87 22.88
N ALA A 403 14.10 -18.21 22.23
CA ALA A 403 13.97 -16.75 22.23
C ALA A 403 12.50 -16.33 22.17
N PHE A 404 11.85 -16.28 23.34
CA PHE A 404 10.63 -15.52 23.58
C PHE A 404 10.95 -14.05 23.88
N PHE A 405 9.94 -13.19 23.69
CA PHE A 405 9.82 -11.75 24.00
C PHE A 405 10.20 -10.74 22.91
N SER A 406 9.16 -10.18 22.29
CA SER A 406 9.11 -8.75 21.96
C SER A 406 7.83 -8.17 22.54
N ASP A 407 8.01 -7.28 23.52
CA ASP A 407 6.98 -6.63 24.34
C ASP A 407 5.88 -5.94 23.52
N GLU A 408 4.65 -6.16 23.95
CA GLU A 408 3.50 -5.31 23.68
C GLU A 408 3.69 -3.96 24.37
N ASN A 409 3.50 -2.87 23.64
CA ASN A 409 2.87 -1.67 24.20
C ASN A 409 2.21 -0.85 23.09
N PRO A 410 0.88 -0.63 23.13
CA PRO A 410 0.21 0.29 22.23
C PRO A 410 0.35 1.70 22.77
N VAL A 411 1.10 2.57 22.09
CA VAL A 411 0.95 4.01 22.29
C VAL A 411 0.14 4.56 21.12
N VAL A 412 -1.17 4.51 21.30
CA VAL A 412 -2.11 5.38 20.58
C VAL A 412 -2.52 6.46 21.58
N ALA A 413 -2.06 7.67 21.33
CA ALA A 413 -2.70 8.93 21.75
C ALA A 413 -2.64 9.88 20.56
#